data_AF-A0A1V4ZU74-F1
#
_entry.id   AF-A0A1V4ZU74-F1
#
_cell.length_a   1.000
_cell.length_b   1.000
_cell.length_c   1.000
_cell.angle_alpha   90.00
_cell.angle_beta   90.00
_cell.angle_gamma   90.00
#
_symmetry.space_group_name_H-M   'P 1'
#
loop_
_entity.id
_entity.type
_entity.pdbx_description
1 polymer ?
#
loop_
_entity_poly.entity_id
_entity_poly.type
_entity_poly.pdbx_seq_one_letter_code
_entity_poly.pdbx_strand_id
1 'polypeptide(L)'
;MKSKDIAIVGILLAIGAILRYFLAMLHTPLTPNMIIAFYCLAIILVKPKVLEALGIGIVAGILSMLISSSIFPPANLISEPIGALVCFGLYAVLKDRVGGPAVATFTTTLASGFSFAAIALLAVAPKILDKYSTVFGFILVFVPIVVITAVFNAIIVQILYYPANRVLNRGP
;
A
#
# COMPACT_ATOMS: atom_id res chain seq x y z
N MET A 1 -20.25 5.44 -4.39
CA MET A 1 -19.87 5.92 -3.04
C MET A 1 -20.70 7.12 -2.66
N LYS A 2 -21.05 7.27 -1.38
CA LYS A 2 -21.62 8.53 -0.86
C LYS A 2 -20.50 9.56 -0.70
N SER A 3 -20.82 10.86 -0.69
CA SER A 3 -19.82 11.94 -0.55
C SER A 3 -18.94 11.78 0.72
N LYS A 4 -19.53 11.25 1.79
CA LYS A 4 -18.82 10.94 3.05
C LYS A 4 -17.72 9.90 2.85
N ASP A 5 -17.96 8.87 2.04
CA ASP A 5 -17.02 7.78 1.80
C ASP A 5 -15.81 8.28 1.02
N ILE A 6 -16.04 9.09 -0.02
CA ILE A 6 -14.99 9.70 -0.83
C ILE A 6 -14.11 10.61 0.03
N ALA A 7 -14.73 11.39 0.94
CA ALA A 7 -13.99 12.23 1.87
C ALA A 7 -13.10 11.39 2.81
N ILE A 8 -13.61 10.28 3.35
CA ILE A 8 -12.84 9.39 4.23
C ILE A 8 -11.65 8.77 3.49
N VAL A 9 -11.87 8.27 2.26
CA VAL A 9 -10.79 7.78 1.41
C VAL A 9 -9.74 8.88 1.19
N GLY A 10 -10.17 10.10 0.84
CA GLY A 10 -9.27 11.23 0.62
C GLY A 10 -8.42 11.57 1.84
N ILE A 11 -9.04 11.62 3.03
CA ILE A 11 -8.34 11.89 4.30
C ILE A 11 -7.34 10.79 4.61
N LEU A 12 -7.72 9.52 4.48
CA LEU A 12 -6.82 8.39 4.74
C LEU A 12 -5.63 8.38 3.77
N LEU A 13 -5.85 8.61 2.48
CA LEU A 13 -4.79 8.72 1.49
C LEU A 13 -3.85 9.91 1.77
N ALA A 14 -4.39 11.06 2.20
CA ALA A 14 -3.59 12.21 2.59
C ALA A 14 -2.71 11.91 3.81
N ILE A 15 -3.25 11.26 4.84
CA ILE A 15 -2.48 10.83 6.02
C ILE A 15 -1.36 9.87 5.61
N GLY A 16 -1.66 8.87 4.77
CA GLY A 16 -0.66 7.93 4.26
C GLY A 16 0.44 8.62 3.45
N ALA A 17 0.08 9.60 2.63
CA ALA A 17 1.03 10.40 1.85
C ALA A 17 1.96 11.23 2.74
N ILE A 18 1.41 11.91 3.76
CA ILE A 18 2.19 12.68 4.73
C ILE A 18 3.17 11.77 5.48
N LEU A 19 2.72 10.63 5.98
CA LEU A 19 3.59 9.68 6.69
C LEU A 19 4.70 9.14 5.80
N ARG A 20 4.40 8.83 4.54
CA ARG A 20 5.41 8.43 3.57
C ARG A 20 6.43 9.54 3.34
N TYR A 21 5.99 10.79 3.24
CA TYR A 21 6.87 11.94 3.08
C TYR A 21 7.84 12.08 4.27
N PHE A 22 7.34 11.96 5.50
CA PHE A 22 8.19 11.95 6.70
C PHE A 22 9.22 10.81 6.69
N LEU A 23 8.82 9.60 6.29
CA LEU A 23 9.73 8.46 6.18
C LEU A 23 10.77 8.63 5.07
N ALA A 24 10.41 9.31 3.98
CA ALA A 24 11.35 9.66 2.92
C ALA A 24 12.42 10.65 3.39
N MET A 25 12.06 11.55 4.29
CA MET A 25 13.01 12.49 4.91
C MET A 25 14.00 11.83 5.87
N LEU A 26 13.69 10.62 6.36
CA LEU A 26 14.56 9.87 7.27
C LEU A 26 15.74 9.17 6.56
N HIS A 27 15.93 9.39 5.24
CA HIS A 27 17.02 8.84 4.41
C HIS A 27 17.26 7.33 4.59
N THR A 28 16.18 6.57 4.79
CA THR A 28 16.28 5.11 4.85
C THR A 28 16.63 4.53 3.47
N PRO A 29 17.43 3.44 3.39
CA PRO A 29 17.89 2.89 2.12
C PRO A 29 16.76 2.53 1.13
N LEU A 30 15.59 2.18 1.67
CA LEU A 30 14.35 1.97 0.93
C LEU A 30 13.19 2.47 1.79
N THR A 31 12.40 3.40 1.24
CA THR A 31 11.30 4.05 1.95
C THR A 31 10.08 3.13 2.03
N PRO A 32 9.62 2.76 3.24
CA PRO A 32 8.44 1.91 3.40
C PRO A 32 7.21 2.59 2.82
N ASN A 33 6.42 1.87 2.01
CA ASN A 33 5.19 2.42 1.46
C ASN A 33 4.04 2.34 2.48
N MET A 34 3.94 3.37 3.33
CA MET A 34 2.85 3.51 4.29
C MET A 34 1.50 3.86 3.66
N ILE A 35 1.46 4.36 2.41
CA ILE A 35 0.20 4.65 1.71
C ILE A 35 -0.62 3.36 1.58
N ILE A 36 0.03 2.20 1.49
CA ILE A 36 -0.60 0.87 1.47
C ILE A 36 -1.49 0.63 2.68
N ALA A 37 -0.99 0.90 3.89
CA ALA A 37 -1.77 0.71 5.10
C ALA A 37 -3.08 1.53 5.05
N PHE A 38 -2.99 2.80 4.65
CA PHE A 38 -4.13 3.70 4.69
C PHE A 38 -5.13 3.46 3.56
N TYR A 39 -4.70 3.10 2.34
CA TYR A 39 -5.67 2.71 1.32
C TYR A 39 -6.32 1.36 1.62
N CYS A 40 -5.58 0.40 2.19
CA CYS A 40 -6.16 -0.88 2.62
C CYS A 40 -7.23 -0.63 3.67
N LEU A 41 -6.92 0.20 4.67
CA LEU A 41 -7.87 0.63 5.69
C LEU A 41 -9.09 1.33 5.07
N ALA A 42 -8.88 2.21 4.08
CA ALA A 42 -9.96 2.88 3.37
C ALA A 42 -10.90 1.89 2.65
N ILE A 43 -10.33 0.91 1.91
CA ILE A 43 -11.10 -0.14 1.22
C ILE A 43 -11.88 -0.99 2.23
N ILE A 44 -11.24 -1.35 3.34
CA ILE A 44 -11.83 -2.18 4.40
C ILE A 44 -13.01 -1.47 5.09
N LEU A 45 -12.86 -0.17 5.39
CA LEU A 45 -13.87 0.61 6.10
C LEU A 45 -15.04 1.01 5.20
N VAL A 46 -14.76 1.44 3.97
CA VAL A 46 -15.78 1.93 3.04
C VAL A 46 -16.50 0.78 2.31
N LYS A 47 -15.84 -0.38 2.17
CA LYS A 47 -16.32 -1.51 1.36
C LYS A 47 -16.76 -1.06 -0.05
N PRO A 48 -15.87 -0.41 -0.83
CA PRO A 48 -16.21 0.18 -2.13
C PRO A 48 -16.48 -0.90 -3.20
N LYS A 49 -16.98 -0.51 -4.37
CA LYS A 49 -17.06 -1.42 -5.54
C LYS A 49 -15.67 -1.66 -6.14
N VAL A 50 -15.52 -2.70 -6.98
CA VAL A 50 -14.26 -3.02 -7.67
C VAL A 50 -13.67 -1.82 -8.42
N LEU A 51 -14.49 -1.10 -9.18
CA LEU A 51 -14.06 0.09 -9.94
C LEU A 51 -13.60 1.24 -9.02
N GLU A 52 -14.25 1.39 -7.88
CA GLU A 52 -13.91 2.42 -6.89
C GLU A 52 -12.60 2.04 -6.17
N ALA A 53 -12.41 0.77 -5.78
CA ALA A 53 -11.17 0.26 -5.22
C ALA A 53 -9.98 0.44 -6.19
N LEU A 54 -10.20 0.20 -7.48
CA LEU A 54 -9.21 0.47 -8.52
C LEU A 54 -8.84 1.96 -8.57
N GLY A 55 -9.84 2.85 -8.52
CA GLY A 55 -9.61 4.30 -8.46
C GLY A 55 -8.78 4.72 -7.25
N ILE A 56 -9.06 4.15 -6.07
CA ILE A 56 -8.27 4.37 -4.84
C ILE A 56 -6.82 3.93 -5.07
N GLY A 57 -6.61 2.76 -5.65
CA GLY A 57 -5.28 2.23 -5.97
C GLY A 57 -4.51 3.09 -6.97
N ILE A 58 -5.18 3.65 -7.99
CA ILE A 58 -4.56 4.58 -8.95
C ILE A 58 -4.11 5.86 -8.25
N VAL A 59 -4.99 6.48 -7.45
CA VAL A 59 -4.65 7.70 -6.70
C VAL A 59 -3.51 7.42 -5.72
N ALA A 60 -3.55 6.29 -5.01
CA ALA A 60 -2.47 5.85 -4.14
C ALA A 60 -1.16 5.64 -4.91
N GLY A 61 -1.22 5.09 -6.12
CA GLY A 61 -0.08 4.93 -7.02
C GLY A 61 0.53 6.26 -7.48
N ILE A 62 -0.31 7.25 -7.81
CA ILE A 62 0.13 8.61 -8.17
C ILE A 62 0.81 9.29 -6.97
N LEU A 63 0.18 9.26 -5.79
CA LEU A 63 0.75 9.82 -4.56
C LEU A 63 2.07 9.14 -4.21
N SER A 64 2.11 7.81 -4.34
CA SER A 64 3.32 7.01 -4.15
C SER A 64 4.41 7.42 -5.13
N MET A 65 4.10 7.60 -6.41
CA MET A 65 5.05 8.05 -7.43
C MET A 65 5.63 9.44 -7.12
N LEU A 66 4.78 10.40 -6.71
CA LEU A 66 5.21 11.77 -6.45
C LEU A 66 6.10 11.90 -5.21
N ILE A 67 5.87 11.08 -4.19
CA ILE A 67 6.56 11.17 -2.89
C ILE A 67 7.75 10.20 -2.81
N SER A 68 7.86 9.23 -3.73
CA SER A 68 8.90 8.20 -3.64
C SER A 68 10.26 8.66 -4.14
N SER A 69 11.28 8.52 -3.29
CA SER A 69 12.71 8.55 -3.67
C SER A 69 13.22 7.22 -4.25
N SER A 70 12.35 6.40 -4.85
CA SER A 70 12.73 5.05 -5.33
C SER A 70 13.37 5.09 -6.72
N ILE A 71 14.12 4.04 -7.06
CA ILE A 71 14.87 3.89 -8.33
C ILE A 71 13.95 3.95 -9.57
N PHE A 72 12.70 3.54 -9.43
CA PHE A 72 11.68 3.64 -10.49
C PHE A 72 10.29 4.00 -9.92
N PRO A 73 10.03 5.30 -9.69
CA PRO A 73 8.76 5.78 -9.16
C PRO A 73 7.50 5.36 -9.95
N PRO A 74 7.50 5.24 -11.30
CA PRO A 74 6.29 4.90 -12.04
C PRO A 74 5.84 3.44 -11.88
N ALA A 75 6.66 2.53 -11.33
CA ALA A 75 6.18 1.18 -11.00
C ALA A 75 5.04 1.19 -9.96
N ASN A 76 5.02 2.18 -9.07
CA ASN A 76 3.93 2.33 -8.08
C ASN A 76 2.56 2.60 -8.73
N LEU A 77 2.56 3.19 -9.93
CA LEU A 77 1.30 3.47 -10.64
C LEU A 77 0.59 2.19 -11.08
N ILE A 78 1.31 1.08 -11.23
CA ILE A 78 0.77 -0.23 -11.62
C ILE A 78 0.67 -1.16 -10.40
N SER A 79 1.65 -1.13 -9.49
CA SER A 79 1.65 -2.01 -8.33
C SER A 79 0.54 -1.69 -7.33
N GLU A 80 0.22 -0.42 -7.10
CA GLU A 80 -0.81 -0.03 -6.13
C GLU A 80 -2.24 -0.35 -6.57
N PRO A 81 -2.64 -0.19 -7.85
CA PRO A 81 -3.91 -0.71 -8.33
C PRO A 81 -4.04 -2.23 -8.16
N ILE A 82 -2.97 -2.97 -8.43
CA ILE A 82 -2.94 -4.43 -8.20
C ILE A 82 -3.12 -4.72 -6.71
N GLY A 83 -2.39 -4.02 -5.85
CA GLY A 83 -2.52 -4.13 -4.39
C GLY A 83 -3.94 -3.84 -3.91
N ALA A 84 -4.57 -2.76 -4.39
CA ALA A 84 -5.93 -2.40 -4.03
C ALA A 84 -6.95 -3.48 -4.43
N LEU A 85 -6.79 -4.09 -5.61
CA LEU A 85 -7.62 -5.22 -6.04
C LEU A 85 -7.42 -6.46 -5.17
N VAL A 86 -6.17 -6.76 -4.80
CA VAL A 86 -5.85 -7.86 -3.87
C VAL A 86 -6.49 -7.59 -2.50
N CYS A 87 -6.36 -6.38 -1.96
CA CYS A 87 -6.97 -6.01 -0.68
C CYS A 87 -8.49 -6.17 -0.72
N PHE A 88 -9.12 -5.69 -1.79
CA PHE A 88 -10.56 -5.81 -1.99
C PHE A 88 -11.00 -7.27 -2.04
N GLY A 89 -10.34 -8.08 -2.87
CA GLY A 89 -10.66 -9.51 -3.04
C GLY A 89 -10.43 -10.32 -1.77
N LEU A 90 -9.29 -10.12 -1.10
CA LEU A 90 -8.96 -10.85 0.12
C LEU A 90 -9.91 -10.48 1.25
N TYR A 91 -10.23 -9.19 1.43
CA TYR A 91 -11.15 -8.77 2.48
C TYR A 91 -12.57 -9.30 2.25
N ALA A 92 -13.01 -9.41 0.99
CA ALA A 92 -14.28 -10.04 0.65
C ALA A 92 -14.36 -11.50 1.09
N VAL A 93 -13.24 -12.23 1.06
CA VAL A 93 -13.13 -13.63 1.52
C VAL A 93 -13.01 -13.71 3.05
N LEU A 94 -12.23 -12.82 3.67
CA LEU A 94 -11.97 -12.86 5.12
C LEU A 94 -13.16 -12.39 5.98
N LYS A 95 -14.21 -11.77 5.40
CA LYS A 95 -15.51 -11.44 6.04
C LYS A 95 -15.43 -11.07 7.53
N ASP A 96 -15.05 -9.81 7.83
CA ASP A 96 -15.04 -9.18 9.17
C ASP A 96 -14.45 -10.04 10.32
N ARG A 97 -13.64 -11.07 10.02
CA ARG A 97 -12.98 -11.93 11.02
C ARG A 97 -12.00 -11.10 11.85
N VAL A 98 -11.81 -11.49 13.11
CA VAL A 98 -10.78 -10.90 13.98
C VAL A 98 -9.41 -11.12 13.34
N GLY A 99 -8.76 -10.02 12.93
CA GLY A 99 -7.47 -10.06 12.21
C GLY A 99 -7.58 -10.03 10.67
N GLY A 100 -8.80 -10.03 10.12
CA GLY A 100 -9.05 -9.89 8.69
C GLY A 100 -8.36 -8.67 8.05
N PRO A 101 -8.46 -7.48 8.66
CA PRO A 101 -7.76 -6.29 8.17
C PRO A 101 -6.24 -6.44 8.13
N ALA A 102 -5.64 -7.04 9.16
CA ALA A 102 -4.20 -7.29 9.23
C ALA A 102 -3.73 -8.20 8.10
N VAL A 103 -4.39 -9.35 7.93
CA VAL A 103 -4.02 -10.34 6.90
C VAL A 103 -4.25 -9.77 5.50
N ALA A 104 -5.37 -9.08 5.27
CA ALA A 104 -5.62 -8.42 3.99
C ALA A 104 -4.52 -7.41 3.64
N THR A 105 -4.12 -6.57 4.60
CA THR A 105 -3.08 -5.55 4.41
C THR A 105 -1.70 -6.17 4.23
N PHE A 106 -1.37 -7.20 5.01
CA PHE A 106 -0.11 -7.93 4.90
C PHE A 106 0.06 -8.51 3.49
N THR A 107 -0.95 -9.27 3.04
CA THR A 107 -0.93 -9.93 1.73
C THR A 107 -0.93 -8.91 0.59
N THR A 108 -1.65 -7.80 0.78
CA THR A 108 -1.65 -6.69 -0.18
C THR A 108 -0.29 -6.03 -0.29
N THR A 109 0.38 -5.79 0.83
CA THR A 109 1.71 -5.17 0.85
C THR A 109 2.73 -6.09 0.17
N LEU A 110 2.65 -7.40 0.41
CA LEU A 110 3.46 -8.38 -0.31
C LEU A 110 3.16 -8.35 -1.81
N ALA A 111 1.89 -8.42 -2.21
CA ALA A 111 1.51 -8.44 -3.63
C ALA A 111 1.93 -7.15 -4.37
N SER A 112 1.72 -5.98 -3.77
CA SER A 112 2.16 -4.69 -4.33
C SER A 112 3.69 -4.62 -4.37
N GLY A 113 4.38 -5.01 -3.30
CA GLY A 113 5.84 -5.02 -3.24
C GLY A 113 6.49 -5.94 -4.27
N PHE A 114 6.01 -7.18 -4.40
CA PHE A 114 6.51 -8.12 -5.42
C PHE A 114 6.18 -7.66 -6.84
N SER A 115 5.00 -7.08 -7.06
CA SER A 115 4.64 -6.49 -8.36
C SER A 115 5.57 -5.32 -8.71
N PHE A 116 5.87 -4.46 -7.73
CA PHE A 116 6.84 -3.39 -7.88
C PHE A 116 8.23 -3.92 -8.24
N ALA A 117 8.73 -4.95 -7.53
CA ALA A 117 10.02 -5.57 -7.82
C ALA A 117 10.09 -6.15 -9.24
N ALA A 118 9.04 -6.86 -9.66
CA ALA A 118 8.96 -7.45 -10.98
C ALA A 118 8.97 -6.37 -12.08
N ILE A 119 8.18 -5.31 -11.92
CA ILE A 119 8.13 -4.20 -12.88
C ILE A 119 9.46 -3.43 -12.90
N ALA A 120 10.06 -3.15 -11.74
CA ALA A 120 11.34 -2.47 -11.65
C ALA A 120 12.46 -3.28 -12.35
N LEU A 121 12.45 -4.60 -12.18
CA LEU A 121 13.40 -5.50 -12.85
C LEU A 121 13.21 -5.52 -14.37
N LEU A 122 11.97 -5.58 -14.85
CA LEU A 122 11.67 -5.59 -16.28
C LEU A 122 11.97 -4.25 -16.95
N ALA A 123 11.66 -3.14 -16.29
CA ALA A 123 11.77 -1.80 -16.87
C ALA A 123 13.18 -1.19 -16.71
N VAL A 124 13.91 -1.53 -15.64
CA VAL A 124 15.17 -0.88 -15.27
C VAL A 124 16.25 -1.88 -14.85
N ALA A 125 16.19 -3.11 -15.37
CA ALA A 125 17.21 -4.15 -15.21
C ALA A 125 18.66 -3.61 -15.31
N PRO A 126 19.02 -2.78 -16.32
CA PRO A 126 20.40 -2.30 -16.47
C PRO A 126 20.89 -1.47 -15.27
N LYS A 127 20.07 -0.53 -14.76
CA LYS A 127 20.45 0.31 -13.61
C LYS A 127 20.45 -0.48 -12.29
N ILE A 128 19.65 -1.54 -12.21
CA ILE A 128 19.64 -2.44 -11.05
C ILE A 128 20.91 -3.29 -11.04
N LEU A 129 21.35 -3.80 -12.19
CA LEU A 129 22.60 -4.55 -12.31
C LEU A 129 23.82 -3.67 -12.00
N ASP A 130 23.83 -2.39 -12.39
CA ASP A 130 24.91 -1.46 -12.03
C ASP A 130 25.00 -1.22 -10.51
N LYS A 131 23.86 -1.18 -9.80
CA LYS A 131 23.82 -0.88 -8.36
C LYS A 131 23.97 -2.12 -7.47
N TYR A 132 23.46 -3.27 -7.90
CA TYR A 132 23.38 -4.49 -7.07
C TYR A 132 24.20 -5.66 -7.62
N SER A 133 24.93 -5.48 -8.73
CA SER A 133 25.74 -6.48 -9.46
C SER A 133 24.97 -7.66 -10.06
N THR A 134 23.92 -8.14 -9.40
CA THR A 134 23.10 -9.27 -9.81
C THR A 134 21.64 -9.05 -9.43
N VAL A 135 20.75 -9.66 -10.21
CA VAL A 135 19.30 -9.71 -9.92
C VAL A 135 19.03 -10.35 -8.56
N PHE A 136 19.82 -11.38 -8.20
CA PHE A 136 19.72 -12.05 -6.91
C PHE A 136 20.07 -11.13 -5.74
N GLY A 137 21.11 -10.30 -5.87
CA GLY A 137 21.48 -9.29 -4.86
C GLY A 137 20.36 -8.26 -4.62
N PHE A 138 19.66 -7.84 -5.67
CA PHE A 138 18.50 -6.96 -5.54
C PHE A 138 17.35 -7.63 -4.77
N ILE A 139 17.02 -8.88 -5.09
CA ILE A 139 15.96 -9.64 -4.40
C ILE A 139 16.30 -9.84 -2.92
N LEU A 140 17.55 -10.17 -2.59
CA LEU A 140 17.99 -10.38 -1.20
C LEU A 140 17.84 -9.14 -0.31
N VAL A 141 18.03 -7.94 -0.87
CA VAL A 141 17.84 -6.69 -0.12
C VAL A 141 16.37 -6.30 -0.10
N PHE A 142 15.67 -6.44 -1.23
CA PHE A 142 14.31 -5.94 -1.39
C PHE A 142 13.27 -6.78 -0.63
N VAL A 143 13.38 -8.11 -0.66
CA VAL A 143 12.39 -9.01 -0.03
C VAL A 143 12.26 -8.79 1.49
N PRO A 144 13.34 -8.75 2.28
CA PRO A 144 13.23 -8.48 3.72
C PRO A 144 12.54 -7.13 4.00
N ILE A 145 12.80 -6.12 3.17
CA ILE A 145 12.23 -4.78 3.34
C ILE A 145 10.73 -4.79 3.06
N VAL A 146 10.29 -5.48 2.00
CA VAL A 146 8.86 -5.67 1.72
C VAL A 146 8.17 -6.41 2.85
N VAL A 147 8.79 -7.48 3.38
CA VAL A 147 8.23 -8.28 4.47
C VAL A 147 8.12 -7.44 5.75
N ILE A 148 9.18 -6.72 6.13
CA ILE A 148 9.16 -5.82 7.30
C ILE A 148 8.07 -4.76 7.13
N THR A 149 8.00 -4.13 5.95
CA THR A 149 6.97 -3.13 5.64
C THR A 149 5.57 -3.73 5.71
N ALA A 150 5.37 -4.96 5.24
CA ALA A 150 4.10 -5.67 5.30
C ALA A 150 3.66 -5.93 6.74
N VAL A 151 4.58 -6.33 7.62
CA VAL A 151 4.31 -6.51 9.05
C VAL A 151 3.91 -5.18 9.69
N PHE A 152 4.67 -4.11 9.47
CA PHE A 152 4.34 -2.79 10.01
C PHE A 152 2.97 -2.30 9.52
N ASN A 153 2.70 -2.39 8.22
CA ASN A 153 1.42 -1.99 7.65
C ASN A 153 0.26 -2.81 8.23
N ALA A 154 0.42 -4.11 8.39
CA ALA A 154 -0.59 -4.99 8.98
C ALA A 154 -0.90 -4.62 10.43
N ILE A 155 0.12 -4.33 11.24
CA ILE A 155 -0.04 -3.89 12.64
C ILE A 155 -0.77 -2.55 12.69
N ILE A 156 -0.35 -1.58 11.88
CA ILE A 156 -0.95 -0.24 11.84
C ILE A 156 -2.42 -0.33 11.45
N VAL A 157 -2.76 -1.08 10.40
CA VAL A 157 -4.16 -1.25 9.98
C VAL A 157 -4.97 -1.95 11.05
N GLN A 158 -4.43 -2.98 11.70
CA GLN A 158 -5.15 -3.70 12.75
C GLN A 158 -5.46 -2.79 13.95
N ILE A 159 -4.51 -1.95 14.35
CA ILE A 159 -4.69 -0.98 15.45
C ILE A 159 -5.67 0.11 15.04
N LEU A 160 -5.55 0.66 13.83
CA LEU A 160 -6.39 1.77 13.34
C LEU A 160 -7.80 1.33 12.93
N TYR A 161 -7.99 0.06 12.56
CA TYR A 161 -9.29 -0.46 12.16
C TYR A 161 -10.34 -0.30 13.27
N TYR A 162 -9.98 -0.61 14.51
CA TYR A 162 -10.92 -0.53 15.63
C TYR A 162 -11.44 0.89 15.93
N PRO A 163 -10.58 1.92 16.13
CA PRO A 163 -11.05 3.28 16.35
C PRO A 163 -11.72 3.86 15.11
N ALA A 164 -11.19 3.62 13.91
CA ALA A 164 -11.77 4.15 12.67
C ALA A 164 -13.16 3.56 12.40
N ASN A 165 -13.34 2.25 12.56
CA ASN A 165 -14.63 1.59 12.40
C ASN A 165 -15.65 2.08 13.44
N ARG A 166 -15.22 2.34 14.69
CA ARG A 166 -16.10 2.95 15.71
C ARG A 166 -16.53 4.37 15.34
N VAL A 167 -15.64 5.21 14.81
CA VAL A 167 -15.97 6.59 14.43
C VAL A 167 -16.90 6.61 13.21
N LEU A 168 -16.65 5.75 12.21
CA LEU A 168 -17.50 5.64 11.02
C LEU A 168 -18.93 5.19 11.36
N ASN A 169 -19.08 4.21 12.26
CA ASN A 169 -20.37 3.71 12.71
C ASN A 169 -21.07 4.63 13.74
N ARG A 170 -20.37 5.66 14.23
CA ARG A 170 -20.91 6.72 15.10
C ARG A 170 -21.39 7.96 14.32
N GLY A 171 -21.39 7.92 12.99
CA GLY A 171 -22.03 8.97 12.19
C GLY A 171 -23.52 9.13 12.60
N PRO A 172 -24.03 10.37 12.68
CA PRO A 172 -25.36 10.67 13.20
C PRO A 172 -26.48 9.91 12.47
#